data_AF-A0A3E0WJL6-F1
#
_entry.id   AF-A0A3E0WJL6-F1
#
_cell.length_a   1.000
_cell.length_b   1.000
_cell.length_c   1.000
_cell.angle_alpha   90.00
_cell.angle_beta   90.00
_cell.angle_gamma   90.00
#
_symmetry.space_group_name_H-M   'P 1'
#
loop_
_entity.id
_entity.type
_entity.pdbx_description
1 polymer ?
#
loop_
_entity_poly.entity_id
_entity_poly.type
_entity_poly.pdbx_seq_one_letter_code
_entity_poly.pdbx_strand_id
1 'polypeptide(L)'
;MKEKLYRFAPNKCLPLKLILPGTITTSVLWQLISFGFSFYISNFSNYSATYGSRDGIIILLIWFYLTGMIFLSGAIINVLYNDKKSKGMENEQQVS
;
A
#
# COMPACT_ATOMS: atom_id res chain seq x y z
N MET A 1 -33.97 -19.06 -15.69
CA MET A 1 -33.34 -19.28 -14.37
C MET A 1 -31.82 -19.08 -14.48
N LYS A 2 -31.37 -17.84 -14.39
CA LYS A 2 -30.02 -17.36 -13.99
C LYS A 2 -30.02 -15.85 -14.21
N GLU A 3 -30.80 -15.23 -13.34
CA GLU A 3 -30.98 -13.80 -13.28
C GLU A 3 -29.73 -13.15 -12.69
N LYS A 4 -29.34 -12.01 -13.26
CA LYS A 4 -28.93 -10.81 -12.52
C LYS A 4 -27.93 -11.02 -11.36
N LEU A 5 -26.69 -11.43 -11.65
CA LEU A 5 -25.63 -11.37 -10.63
C LEU A 5 -24.29 -10.80 -11.11
N TYR A 6 -24.28 -9.96 -12.15
CA TYR A 6 -23.06 -9.26 -12.57
C TYR A 6 -23.19 -7.73 -12.55
N ARG A 7 -24.28 -7.20 -11.98
CA ARG A 7 -24.58 -5.76 -12.00
C ARG A 7 -24.04 -4.98 -10.79
N PHE A 8 -23.28 -5.62 -9.91
CA PHE A 8 -22.78 -5.04 -8.66
C PHE A 8 -21.25 -5.06 -8.51
N ALA A 9 -20.50 -5.12 -9.61
CA ALA A 9 -19.16 -4.56 -9.59
C ALA A 9 -19.30 -3.11 -10.09
N PRO A 10 -19.50 -2.11 -9.21
CA PRO A 10 -19.43 -0.72 -9.65
C PRO A 10 -18.03 -0.52 -10.18
N ASN A 11 -17.90 -0.51 -11.50
CA ASN A 11 -16.69 -0.20 -12.23
C ASN A 11 -16.40 1.28 -11.99
N LYS A 12 -15.92 1.61 -10.79
CA LYS A 12 -15.35 2.92 -10.51
C LYS A 12 -14.05 2.96 -11.30
N CYS A 13 -14.12 3.48 -12.53
CA CYS A 13 -12.97 3.99 -13.24
C CYS A 13 -12.41 5.15 -12.39
N LEU A 14 -11.62 4.80 -11.38
CA LEU A 14 -10.98 5.74 -10.50
C LEU A 14 -9.97 6.50 -11.37
N PRO A 15 -10.14 7.83 -11.57
CA PRO A 15 -9.19 8.59 -12.35
C PRO A 15 -7.81 8.46 -11.69
N LEU A 16 -6.76 8.22 -12.48
CA LEU A 16 -5.38 8.07 -11.99
C LEU A 16 -4.95 9.24 -11.10
N LYS A 17 -5.53 10.44 -11.32
CA LYS A 17 -5.37 11.65 -10.48
C LYS A 17 -5.78 11.49 -9.02
N LEU A 18 -6.74 10.61 -8.71
CA LEU A 18 -7.12 10.30 -7.33
C LEU A 18 -6.08 9.38 -6.66
N ILE A 19 -5.47 8.48 -7.44
CA ILE A 19 -4.60 7.40 -6.97
C ILE A 19 -3.15 7.87 -6.78
N LEU A 20 -2.73 8.86 -7.58
CA LEU A 20 -1.43 9.53 -7.55
C LEU A 20 -0.88 9.85 -6.13
N PRO A 21 -1.61 10.50 -5.21
CA PRO A 21 -1.08 10.82 -3.88
C PRO A 21 -0.74 9.57 -3.04
N GLY A 22 -1.55 8.52 -3.12
CA GLY A 22 -1.29 7.26 -2.44
C GLY A 22 -0.08 6.54 -3.05
N THR A 23 -0.03 6.44 -4.38
CA THR A 23 1.05 5.76 -5.11
C THR A 23 2.41 6.41 -4.88
N ILE A 24 2.50 7.75 -4.89
CA ILE A 24 3.76 8.46 -4.62
C ILE A 24 4.25 8.15 -3.21
N THR A 25 3.35 8.21 -2.21
CA THR A 25 3.70 7.92 -0.82
C THR A 25 4.17 6.47 -0.65
N THR A 26 3.47 5.52 -1.26
CA THR A 26 3.89 4.11 -1.29
C THR A 26 5.27 3.93 -1.92
N SER A 27 5.53 4.56 -3.06
CA SER A 27 6.80 4.41 -3.78
C SER A 27 7.98 4.94 -2.96
N VAL A 28 7.82 6.11 -2.34
CA VAL A 28 8.85 6.70 -1.46
C VAL A 28 9.11 5.79 -0.24
N LEU A 29 8.04 5.33 0.41
CA LEU A 29 8.15 4.50 1.61
C LEU A 29 8.74 3.12 1.28
N TRP A 30 8.40 2.57 0.12
CA TRP A 30 8.96 1.31 -0.38
C TRP A 30 10.45 1.43 -0.68
N GLN A 31 10.90 2.56 -1.24
CA GLN A 31 12.32 2.83 -1.48
C GLN A 31 13.11 2.90 -0.15
N LEU A 32 12.56 3.60 0.85
CA LEU A 32 13.12 3.69 2.21
C LEU A 32 13.24 2.30 2.86
N ILE A 33 12.18 1.49 2.80
CA ILE A 33 12.19 0.13 3.34
C ILE A 33 13.22 -0.75 2.63
N SER A 34 13.36 -0.60 1.31
CA SER A 34 14.31 -1.36 0.51
C SER A 34 15.74 -1.08 0.94
N PHE A 35 16.04 0.18 1.20
CA PHE A 35 17.34 0.60 1.70
C PHE A 35 17.59 0.09 3.13
N GLY A 36 16.60 0.24 4.01
CA GLY A 36 16.68 -0.25 5.40
C GLY A 36 16.85 -1.77 5.49
N PHE A 37 16.19 -2.52 4.61
CA PHE A 37 16.32 -3.98 4.56
C PHE A 37 17.68 -4.44 4.05
N SER A 38 18.26 -3.74 3.06
CA SER A 38 19.62 -4.03 2.61
C SER A 38 20.62 -3.86 3.76
N PHE A 39 20.47 -2.80 4.56
CA PHE A 39 21.27 -2.60 5.76
C PHE A 39 21.01 -3.70 6.81
N TYR A 40 19.75 -4.06 7.06
CA TYR A 40 19.38 -5.13 7.98
C TYR A 40 20.02 -6.47 7.59
N ILE A 41 19.89 -6.89 6.32
CA ILE A 41 20.52 -8.11 5.81
C ILE A 41 22.03 -8.04 5.93
N SER A 42 22.67 -6.90 5.63
CA SER A 42 24.13 -6.79 5.71
C SER A 42 24.65 -7.03 7.14
N ASN A 43 23.94 -6.54 8.15
CA ASN A 43 24.29 -6.77 9.55
C ASN A 43 24.02 -8.22 9.99
N PHE A 44 22.87 -8.80 9.62
CA PHE A 44 22.49 -10.17 9.98
C PHE A 44 23.17 -11.27 9.14
N SER A 45 23.70 -10.94 7.96
CA SER A 45 24.44 -11.86 7.09
C SER A 45 25.72 -12.37 7.76
N ASN A 46 26.36 -11.57 8.63
CA ASN A 46 27.53 -12.00 9.40
C ASN A 46 27.19 -13.06 10.47
N TYR A 47 25.96 -13.06 11.01
CA TYR A 47 25.47 -14.09 11.94
C TYR A 47 24.83 -15.29 11.23
N SER A 48 24.45 -15.13 9.96
CA SER A 48 23.83 -16.16 9.14
C SER A 48 24.79 -17.28 8.70
N ALA A 49 26.12 -17.13 8.88
CA ALA A 49 27.09 -18.16 8.51
C ALA A 49 26.89 -19.50 9.26
N THR A 50 26.24 -19.49 10.43
CA THR A 50 26.00 -20.70 11.25
C THR A 50 24.52 -21.14 11.28
N TYR A 51 23.57 -20.25 10.98
CA TYR A 51 22.12 -20.49 11.08
C TYR A 51 21.33 -20.17 9.77
N GLY A 52 22.03 -19.77 8.70
CA GLY A 52 21.50 -19.04 7.54
C GLY A 52 20.49 -19.76 6.64
N SER A 53 20.29 -21.08 6.77
CA SER A 53 19.26 -21.77 6.00
C SER A 53 17.86 -21.64 6.62
N ARG A 54 17.74 -21.44 7.93
CA ARG A 54 16.42 -21.43 8.61
C ARG A 54 15.86 -20.02 8.76
N ASP A 55 16.74 -19.03 8.95
CA ASP A 55 16.36 -17.63 9.15
C ASP A 55 16.00 -16.89 7.85
N GLY A 56 16.42 -17.39 6.69
CA GLY A 56 16.14 -16.77 5.39
C GLY A 56 14.63 -16.63 5.10
N ILE A 57 13.82 -17.61 5.52
CA ILE A 57 12.35 -17.55 5.39
C ILE A 57 11.75 -16.47 6.28
N ILE A 58 12.27 -16.31 7.51
CA ILE A 58 11.78 -15.30 8.47
C ILE A 58 12.04 -13.90 7.92
N ILE A 59 13.24 -13.67 7.38
CA ILE A 59 13.64 -12.42 6.75
C ILE A 59 12.76 -12.11 5.53
N LEU A 60 12.47 -13.12 4.71
CA LEU A 60 11.56 -12.99 3.57
C LEU A 60 10.13 -12.67 4.01
N LEU A 61 9.63 -13.28 5.09
CA LEU A 61 8.32 -12.98 5.66
C LEU A 61 8.26 -11.56 6.22
N ILE A 62 9.31 -11.08 6.90
CA ILE A 62 9.41 -9.70 7.39
C ILE A 62 9.39 -8.72 6.21
N TRP A 63 10.13 -9.02 5.14
CA TRP A 63 10.11 -8.22 3.93
C TRP A 63 8.72 -8.15 3.29
N PHE A 64 8.07 -9.30 3.13
CA PHE A 64 6.71 -9.37 2.58
C PHE A 64 5.69 -8.64 3.47
N TYR A 65 5.83 -8.77 4.79
CA TYR A 65 5.00 -8.06 5.76
C TYR A 65 5.15 -6.54 5.65
N LEU A 66 6.40 -6.04 5.61
CA LEU A 66 6.70 -4.62 5.47
C LEU A 66 6.18 -4.06 4.15
N THR A 67 6.44 -4.74 3.03
CA THR A 67 5.92 -4.32 1.71
C THR A 67 4.39 -4.30 1.69
N GLY A 68 3.73 -5.32 2.25
CA GLY A 68 2.28 -5.35 2.40
C GLY A 68 1.72 -4.17 3.21
N MET A 69 2.36 -3.83 4.33
CA MET A 69 1.99 -2.67 5.16
C MET A 69 2.11 -1.34 4.39
N ILE A 70 3.15 -1.18 3.56
CA ILE A 70 3.37 0.02 2.74
C ILE A 70 2.29 0.15 1.66
N PHE A 71 1.93 -0.97 1.01
CA PHE A 71 0.85 -1.00 0.03
C PHE A 71 -0.51 -0.66 0.67
N LEU A 72 -0.81 -1.25 1.83
CA LEU A 72 -2.03 -0.97 2.57
C LEU A 72 -2.11 0.50 3.01
N SER A 73 -1.01 1.05 3.52
CA SER A 73 -0.92 2.47 3.90
C SER A 73 -1.22 3.41 2.72
N GLY A 74 -0.63 3.14 1.55
CA GLY A 74 -0.92 3.90 0.33
C GLY A 74 -2.39 3.85 -0.10
N ALA A 75 -3.01 2.67 0.02
CA ALA A 75 -4.42 2.50 -0.29
C ALA A 75 -5.32 3.30 0.67
N ILE A 76 -5.01 3.32 1.97
CA ILE A 76 -5.74 4.11 2.97
C ILE A 76 -5.61 5.60 2.67
N ILE A 77 -4.41 6.09 2.35
CA ILE A 77 -4.17 7.50 2.00
C ILE A 77 -4.97 7.90 0.76
N ASN A 78 -5.00 7.05 -0.26
CA ASN A 78 -5.80 7.26 -1.46
C ASN A 78 -7.31 7.37 -1.14
N VAL A 79 -7.84 6.48 -0.30
CA VAL A 79 -9.26 6.51 0.12
C VAL A 79 -9.57 7.75 0.94
N LEU A 80 -8.71 8.11 1.90
CA LEU A 80 -8.90 9.28 2.76
C LEU A 80 -8.89 10.59 1.96
N TYR A 81 -7.97 10.70 1.00
CA TYR A 81 -7.91 11.86 0.11
C TYR A 81 -9.18 11.98 -0.74
N ASN A 82 -9.68 10.85 -1.25
CA ASN A 82 -10.93 10.83 -2.00
C ASN A 82 -12.16 11.15 -1.14
N ASP A 83 -12.21 10.68 0.12
CA ASP A 83 -13.30 11.00 1.06
C ASP A 83 -13.36 12.50 1.36
N LYS A 84 -12.20 13.13 1.62
CA LYS A 84 -12.12 14.58 1.81
C LYS A 84 -12.59 15.37 0.60
N LYS A 85 -12.25 14.91 -0.62
CA LYS A 85 -12.72 15.55 -1.85
C LYS A 85 -14.24 15.45 -2.01
N SER A 86 -14.84 14.32 -1.63
CA SER A 86 -16.30 14.15 -1.67
C SER A 86 -17.02 15.08 -0.69
N LYS A 87 -16.52 15.19 0.54
CA LYS A 87 -17.11 16.07 1.57
C LYS A 87 -16.91 17.56 1.27
N GLY A 88 -15.85 17.95 0.58
CA GLY A 88 -15.64 19.35 0.16
C GLY A 88 -16.74 19.86 -0.77
N MET A 89 -17.27 19.00 -1.66
CA MET A 89 -18.29 19.39 -2.64
C MET A 89 -19.70 19.55 -2.05
N GLU A 90 -20.05 18.82 -0.99
CA GLU A 90 -21.35 19.00 -0.30
C GLU A 90 -21.43 20.33 0.48
N ASN A 91 -20.30 20.81 1.03
CA ASN A 91 -20.26 22.05 1.78
C ASN A 91 -20.36 23.30 0.89
N GLU A 92 -19.94 23.22 -0.38
CA GLU A 92 -20.08 24.32 -1.35
C GLU A 92 -21.50 24.41 -1.95
N GLN A 93 -22.28 23.32 -1.92
CA GLN A 93 -23.67 23.31 -2.38
C GLN A 93 -24.70 23.75 -1.33
N GLN A 94 -24.31 23.86 -0.06
CA GLN A 94 -25.17 24.36 1.03
C GLN A 94 -24.97 25.86 1.35
N VAL A 95 -23.98 26.51 0.73
CA VAL A 95 -23.63 27.94 0.98
C VAL A 95 -24.04 28.83 -0.21
N SER A 96 -24.68 28.28 -1.24
CA SER A 96 -25.26 29.02 -2.36
C SER A 96 -26.74 28.71 -2.53
#